data_AF-A0A6A4FSV4-F1
#
_entry.id   AF-A0A6A4FSV4-F1
#
_cell.length_a   1.000
_cell.length_b   1.000
_cell.length_c   1.000
_cell.angle_alpha   90.00
_cell.angle_beta   90.00
_cell.angle_gamma   90.00
#
_symmetry.space_group_name_H-M   'P 1'
#
loop_
_entity.id
_entity.type
_entity.pdbx_description
1 polymer ?
#
loop_
_entity_poly.entity_id
_entity_poly.type
_entity_poly.pdbx_seq_one_letter_code
_entity_poly.pdbx_strand_id
1 'polypeptide(L)'
;MPTIAQLRAEIDRLNQAMAGRTRVPSNLPKFTGKRGEDVREWLFQIENACRINGILIEDTSTRLPGIAGNEEHTWGIFREHVLQHFEASNYQAVLREKLQRLKQTADIDTYNGEYSALIFRVEGMSTLDQVLCYANGLKPRTRSYVKLENPETLSGAMDLAVKYEVTHFVEEVRERHRDRDKKSSSTGQPQDRTKPFKGKAFRQKGLFKPKSDNKSTEDRTCFFCKQPGHIKANCFGWKKEQAKQGNKQPRQ
;
A
#
# COMPACT_ATOMS: atom_id res chain seq x y z
N MET A 1 36.14 -17.86 7.26
CA MET A 1 34.68 -17.66 7.31
C MET A 1 34.15 -18.33 8.57
N PRO A 2 33.62 -17.56 9.54
CA PRO A 2 33.08 -18.11 10.78
C PRO A 2 31.79 -18.90 10.53
N THR A 3 31.51 -19.89 11.38
CA THR A 3 30.25 -20.66 11.36
C THR A 3 29.11 -19.87 12.02
N ILE A 4 27.86 -20.24 11.72
CA ILE A 4 26.67 -19.63 12.37
C ILE A 4 26.73 -19.78 13.90
N ALA A 5 27.26 -20.90 14.41
CA ALA A 5 27.44 -21.12 15.84
C ALA A 5 28.46 -20.14 16.46
N GLN A 6 29.58 -19.91 15.77
CA GLN A 6 30.58 -18.92 16.19
C GLN A 6 30.00 -17.50 16.18
N LEU A 7 29.25 -17.12 15.14
CA LEU A 7 28.61 -15.81 15.07
C LEU A 7 27.55 -15.61 16.17
N ARG A 8 26.76 -16.62 16.49
CA ARG A 8 25.80 -16.56 17.61
C ARG A 8 26.50 -16.34 18.95
N ALA A 9 27.59 -17.07 19.20
CA ALA A 9 28.40 -16.88 20.40
C ALA A 9 29.04 -15.49 20.46
N GLU A 10 29.48 -14.95 19.32
CA GLU A 10 29.96 -13.56 19.19
C GLU A 10 28.88 -12.55 19.58
N ILE A 11 27.67 -12.70 19.03
CA ILE A 11 26.51 -11.85 19.30
C ILE A 11 26.11 -11.92 20.78
N ASP A 12 26.10 -13.10 21.38
CA ASP A 12 25.79 -13.27 22.80
C ASP A 12 26.84 -12.62 23.71
N ARG A 13 28.13 -12.74 23.37
CA ARG A 13 29.21 -12.04 24.08
C ARG A 13 29.07 -10.52 23.97
N LEU A 14 28.74 -10.02 22.78
CA LEU A 14 28.49 -8.61 22.54
C LEU A 14 27.27 -8.11 23.35
N ASN A 15 26.17 -8.86 23.38
CA ASN A 15 24.99 -8.57 24.20
C ASN A 15 25.34 -8.48 25.69
N GLN A 16 26.13 -9.43 26.22
CA GLN A 16 26.56 -9.44 27.62
C GLN A 16 27.48 -8.27 27.96
N ALA A 17 28.45 -7.98 27.10
CA ALA A 17 29.38 -6.88 27.27
C ALA A 17 28.71 -5.51 27.30
N MET A 18 27.70 -5.34 26.45
CA MET A 18 26.93 -4.10 26.41
C MET A 18 26.03 -3.95 27.65
N ALA A 19 25.48 -5.04 28.19
CA ALA A 19 24.66 -5.01 29.41
C ALA A 19 25.44 -4.58 30.67
N GLY A 20 26.75 -4.79 30.71
CA GLY A 20 27.61 -4.43 31.85
C GLY A 20 28.10 -2.97 31.90
N ARG A 21 27.86 -2.16 30.86
CA ARG A 21 28.37 -0.77 30.79
C ARG A 21 27.28 0.23 31.16
N THR A 22 27.43 0.85 32.34
CA THR A 22 26.52 1.85 32.96
C THR A 22 26.23 3.11 32.14
N ARG A 23 26.87 3.29 30.98
CA ARG A 23 26.64 4.43 30.07
C ARG A 23 25.84 4.06 28.83
N VAL A 24 25.47 2.80 28.63
CA VAL A 24 24.69 2.35 27.47
C VAL A 24 23.21 2.28 27.86
N PRO A 25 22.25 2.73 27.02
CA PRO A 25 20.83 2.57 27.31
C PRO A 25 20.57 1.12 27.70
N SER A 26 19.91 0.91 28.85
CA SER A 26 19.69 -0.39 29.48
C SER A 26 18.90 -1.39 28.63
N ASN A 27 18.44 -0.99 27.45
CA ASN A 27 17.63 -1.80 26.54
C ASN A 27 18.18 -1.76 25.10
N LEU A 28 19.43 -2.21 24.91
CA LEU A 28 19.88 -2.55 23.56
C LEU A 28 19.02 -3.67 22.98
N PRO A 29 18.73 -3.62 21.67
CA PRO A 29 17.94 -4.64 21.00
C PRO A 29 18.68 -5.98 21.04
N LYS A 30 18.00 -7.00 21.56
CA LYS A 30 18.49 -8.38 21.50
C LYS A 30 18.22 -8.94 20.12
N PHE A 31 19.26 -9.40 19.44
CA PHE A 31 19.13 -10.18 18.21
C PHE A 31 19.25 -11.66 18.52
N THR A 32 18.28 -12.45 18.09
CA THR A 32 18.24 -13.89 18.33
C THR A 32 18.58 -14.71 17.08
N GLY A 33 18.68 -14.06 15.92
CA GLY A 33 18.91 -14.69 14.64
C GLY A 33 17.71 -15.51 14.17
N LYS A 34 16.51 -15.18 14.64
CA LYS A 34 15.26 -15.83 14.24
C LYS A 34 14.74 -15.23 12.93
N ARG A 35 13.98 -16.03 12.18
CA ARG A 35 13.27 -15.55 10.98
C ARG A 35 12.35 -14.39 11.35
N GLY A 36 12.43 -13.30 10.58
CA GLY A 36 11.62 -12.09 10.77
C GLY A 36 12.32 -10.96 11.51
N GLU A 37 13.49 -11.21 12.13
CA GLU A 37 14.34 -10.13 12.64
C GLU A 37 15.07 -9.45 11.49
N ASP A 38 15.09 -8.11 11.48
CA ASP A 38 15.82 -7.32 10.50
C ASP A 38 17.25 -7.08 11.04
N VAL A 39 18.20 -7.84 10.51
CA VAL A 39 19.61 -7.77 10.92
C VAL A 39 20.23 -6.40 10.66
N ARG A 40 19.79 -5.68 9.62
CA ARG A 40 20.30 -4.33 9.32
C ARG A 40 19.79 -3.31 10.31
N GLU A 41 18.51 -3.40 10.65
CA GLU A 41 17.90 -2.58 11.71
C GLU A 41 18.62 -2.82 13.05
N TRP A 42 18.89 -4.08 13.39
CA TRP A 42 19.62 -4.42 14.61
C TRP A 42 21.04 -3.83 14.63
N LEU A 43 21.82 -4.02 13.56
CA LEU A 43 23.17 -3.44 13.43
C LEU A 43 23.13 -1.91 13.58
N PHE A 44 22.18 -1.25 12.90
CA PHE A 44 22.00 0.20 12.99
C PHE A 44 21.70 0.66 14.42
N GLN A 45 20.84 -0.05 15.14
CA GLN A 45 20.50 0.29 16.52
C GLN A 45 21.71 0.14 17.46
N ILE A 46 22.58 -0.85 17.24
CA ILE A 46 23.85 -0.99 17.97
C ILE A 46 24.80 0.16 17.68
N GLU A 47 24.97 0.50 16.40
CA GLU A 47 25.83 1.61 15.97
C GLU A 47 25.37 2.94 16.57
N ASN A 48 24.06 3.20 16.50
CA ASN A 48 23.46 4.41 17.04
C ASN A 48 23.59 4.47 18.58
N ALA A 49 23.31 3.38 19.27
CA ALA A 49 23.46 3.32 20.73
C ALA A 49 24.91 3.64 21.13
N CYS A 50 25.90 3.02 20.48
CA CYS A 50 27.30 3.29 20.79
C CYS A 50 27.68 4.75 20.50
N ARG A 51 27.22 5.31 19.37
CA ARG A 51 27.43 6.72 19.02
C ARG A 51 26.89 7.67 20.10
N ILE A 52 25.67 7.45 20.59
CA ILE A 52 25.05 8.26 21.66
C ILE A 52 25.90 8.23 22.94
N ASN A 53 26.58 7.12 23.20
CA ASN A 53 27.40 6.94 24.39
C ASN A 53 28.86 7.40 24.21
N GLY A 54 29.15 8.12 23.12
CA GLY A 54 30.50 8.59 22.79
C GLY A 54 31.46 7.47 22.40
N ILE A 55 30.95 6.29 22.04
CA ILE A 55 31.74 5.18 21.51
C ILE A 55 31.71 5.29 20.00
N LEU A 56 32.81 5.78 19.42
CA LEU A 56 33.00 5.79 17.98
C LEU A 56 33.24 4.35 17.49
N ILE A 57 32.28 3.83 16.73
CA ILE A 57 32.43 2.58 15.98
C ILE A 57 32.64 2.97 14.52
N GLU A 58 33.83 2.67 14.03
CA GLU A 58 34.17 2.71 12.61
C GLU A 58 34.45 1.28 12.15
N ASP A 59 34.44 1.04 10.83
CA ASP A 59 34.70 -0.27 10.26
C ASP A 59 36.06 -0.86 10.65
N THR A 60 37.03 -0.02 11.03
CA THR A 60 38.36 -0.38 11.53
C THR A 60 38.39 -0.66 13.04
N SER A 61 37.30 -0.39 13.76
CA SER A 61 37.24 -0.51 15.21
C SER A 61 37.32 -1.97 15.65
N THR A 62 38.35 -2.29 16.43
CA THR A 62 38.50 -3.58 17.11
C THR A 62 37.79 -3.61 18.46
N ARG A 63 37.23 -2.47 18.91
CA ARG A 63 36.73 -2.30 20.29
C ARG A 63 35.45 -3.06 20.63
N LEU A 64 34.62 -3.42 19.65
CA LEU A 64 33.41 -4.22 19.88
C LEU A 64 33.64 -5.72 19.65
N PRO A 65 34.25 -6.15 18.52
CA PRO A 65 34.59 -7.55 18.33
C PRO A 65 35.70 -8.03 19.27
N GLY A 66 36.63 -7.15 19.67
CA GLY A 66 37.66 -7.44 20.67
C GLY A 66 37.09 -7.73 22.06
N ILE A 67 35.86 -7.29 22.36
CA ILE A 67 35.16 -7.70 23.60
C ILE A 67 34.62 -9.14 23.49
N ALA A 68 34.34 -9.61 22.27
CA ALA A 68 34.03 -11.00 21.99
C ALA A 68 35.28 -11.88 21.81
N GLY A 69 36.50 -11.38 22.05
CA GLY A 69 37.69 -12.23 22.18
C GLY A 69 38.22 -12.85 20.88
N ASN A 70 38.04 -12.20 19.74
CA ASN A 70 38.72 -12.55 18.49
C ASN A 70 39.53 -11.36 17.98
N GLU A 71 40.86 -11.45 18.05
CA GLU A 71 41.80 -10.33 17.84
C GLU A 71 42.00 -9.91 16.37
N GLU A 72 41.35 -10.57 15.40
CA GLU A 72 41.49 -10.27 13.96
C GLU A 72 40.26 -9.60 13.30
N HIS A 73 39.17 -9.35 14.02
CA HIS A 73 37.92 -8.89 13.41
C HIS A 73 37.65 -7.43 13.75
N THR A 74 37.67 -6.56 12.74
CA THR A 74 37.16 -5.20 12.88
C THR A 74 35.63 -5.19 12.82
N TRP A 75 34.99 -4.10 13.26
CA TRP A 75 33.53 -3.96 13.16
C TRP A 75 33.01 -4.22 11.74
N GLY A 76 33.75 -3.77 10.72
CA GLY A 76 33.38 -3.99 9.31
C GLY A 76 33.35 -5.48 8.94
N ILE A 77 34.34 -6.26 9.37
CA ILE A 77 34.39 -7.71 9.11
C ILE A 77 33.25 -8.44 9.85
N PHE A 78 32.98 -8.05 11.10
CA PHE A 78 31.86 -8.60 11.86
C PHE A 78 30.52 -8.30 11.18
N ARG A 79 30.30 -7.03 10.80
CA ARG A 79 29.11 -6.56 10.09
C ARG A 79 28.89 -7.36 8.81
N GLU A 80 29.93 -7.53 8.01
CA GLU A 80 29.87 -8.32 6.77
C GLU A 80 29.45 -9.78 7.02
N HIS A 81 30.11 -10.46 7.96
CA HIS A 81 29.76 -11.85 8.28
C HIS A 81 28.34 -11.98 8.84
N VAL A 82 27.90 -11.05 9.68
CA VAL A 82 26.53 -11.05 10.22
C VAL A 82 25.50 -10.86 9.10
N LEU A 83 25.73 -9.92 8.18
CA LEU A 83 24.85 -9.73 7.03
C LEU A 83 24.84 -10.99 6.16
N GLN A 84 26.00 -11.54 5.82
CA GLN A 84 26.09 -12.73 4.98
C GLN A 84 25.32 -13.95 5.54
N HIS A 85 25.29 -14.12 6.86
CA HIS A 85 24.67 -15.28 7.50
C HIS A 85 23.22 -15.08 7.93
N PHE A 86 22.80 -13.85 8.20
CA PHE A 86 21.47 -13.56 8.75
C PHE A 86 20.61 -12.67 7.86
N GLU A 87 21.16 -12.00 6.85
CA GLU A 87 20.36 -11.30 5.85
C GLU A 87 19.63 -12.32 4.97
N ALA A 88 18.33 -12.13 4.82
CA ALA A 88 17.56 -12.97 3.92
C ALA A 88 17.99 -12.69 2.46
N SER A 89 18.20 -13.74 1.67
CA SER A 89 18.59 -13.60 0.26
C SER A 89 17.61 -12.78 -0.58
N ASN A 90 16.34 -12.66 -0.15
CA ASN A 90 15.30 -11.85 -0.76
C ASN A 90 15.07 -10.49 -0.07
N TYR A 91 15.98 -10.03 0.79
CA TYR A 91 15.82 -8.80 1.58
C TYR A 91 15.45 -7.57 0.72
N GLN A 92 16.22 -7.30 -0.33
CA GLN A 92 15.95 -6.19 -1.25
C GLN A 92 14.60 -6.34 -1.98
N ALA A 93 14.21 -7.57 -2.34
CA ALA A 93 12.92 -7.82 -2.99
C ALA A 93 11.75 -7.53 -2.03
N VAL A 94 11.87 -7.95 -0.76
CA VAL A 94 10.85 -7.68 0.28
C VAL A 94 10.70 -6.18 0.52
N LEU A 95 11.80 -5.42 0.59
CA LEU A 95 11.73 -3.96 0.74
C LEU A 95 11.02 -3.28 -0.44
N ARG A 96 11.36 -3.68 -1.67
CA ARG A 96 10.72 -3.13 -2.88
C ARG A 96 9.25 -3.50 -2.96
N GLU A 97 8.87 -4.71 -2.57
CA GLU A 97 7.47 -5.13 -2.47
C GLU A 97 6.70 -4.30 -1.42
N LYS A 98 7.32 -4.04 -0.26
CA LYS A 98 6.76 -3.15 0.77
C LYS A 98 6.55 -1.74 0.24
N LEU A 99 7.53 -1.16 -0.45
CA LEU A 99 7.41 0.16 -1.08
C LEU A 99 6.25 0.21 -2.09
N GLN A 100 6.14 -0.78 -2.97
CA GLN A 100 5.08 -0.83 -3.98
C GLN A 100 3.67 -0.93 -3.37
N ARG A 101 3.56 -1.63 -2.23
CA ARG A 101 2.32 -1.80 -1.49
C ARG A 101 2.02 -0.64 -0.56
N LEU A 102 3.00 0.21 -0.24
CA LEU A 102 2.81 1.35 0.63
C LEU A 102 1.78 2.31 0.03
N LYS A 103 0.79 2.69 0.83
CA LYS A 103 -0.26 3.64 0.48
C LYS A 103 -0.43 4.66 1.59
N GLN A 104 -0.63 5.92 1.21
CA GLN A 104 -1.00 6.99 2.14
C GLN A 104 -2.41 6.70 2.67
N THR A 105 -2.49 6.10 3.85
CA THR A 105 -3.74 5.80 4.57
C THR A 105 -4.03 6.82 5.67
N ALA A 106 -2.98 7.46 6.19
CA ALA A 106 -3.04 8.50 7.21
C ALA A 106 -2.73 9.89 6.61
N ASP A 107 -2.13 10.77 7.42
CA ASP A 107 -1.59 12.06 7.00
C ASP A 107 -0.30 11.90 6.16
N ILE A 108 0.12 13.01 5.56
CA ILE A 108 1.26 13.02 4.64
C ILE A 108 2.60 12.83 5.35
N ASP A 109 2.75 13.31 6.59
CA ASP A 109 4.01 13.21 7.34
C ASP A 109 4.28 11.76 7.74
N THR A 110 3.24 11.05 8.21
CA THR A 110 3.30 9.62 8.49
C THR A 110 3.72 8.83 7.25
N TYR A 111 3.09 9.09 6.10
CA TYR A 111 3.43 8.42 4.84
C TYR A 111 4.87 8.73 4.38
N ASN A 112 5.31 9.97 4.49
CA ASN A 112 6.68 10.39 4.16
C ASN A 112 7.70 9.67 5.05
N GLY A 113 7.40 9.53 6.35
CA GLY A 113 8.24 8.80 7.30
C GLY A 113 8.37 7.33 6.95
N GLU A 114 7.25 6.64 6.69
CA GLU A 114 7.24 5.24 6.30
C GLU A 114 7.98 5.00 4.97
N TYR A 115 7.74 5.86 3.97
CA TYR A 115 8.40 5.77 2.67
C TYR A 115 9.91 5.99 2.81
N SER A 116 10.33 7.03 3.56
CA SER A 116 11.74 7.35 3.82
C SER A 116 12.46 6.22 4.54
N ALA A 117 11.82 5.64 5.56
CA ALA A 117 12.38 4.52 6.31
C ALA A 117 12.60 3.28 5.43
N LEU A 118 11.75 3.04 4.44
CA LEU A 118 11.92 1.94 3.50
C LEU A 118 12.97 2.25 2.43
N ILE A 119 12.87 3.41 1.77
CA ILE A 119 13.75 3.73 0.63
C ILE A 119 15.21 3.88 1.05
N PHE A 120 15.47 4.36 2.26
CA PHE A 120 16.83 4.47 2.81
C PHE A 120 17.58 3.13 2.83
N ARG A 121 16.86 2.00 2.94
CA ARG A 121 17.44 0.65 2.99
C ARG A 121 17.47 -0.05 1.62
N VAL A 122 16.82 0.54 0.60
CA VAL A 122 16.78 -0.04 -0.74
C VAL A 122 18.02 0.37 -1.53
N GLU A 123 18.69 -0.62 -2.10
CA GLU A 123 19.89 -0.41 -2.90
C GLU A 123 19.53 -0.36 -4.39
N GLY A 124 20.22 0.50 -5.16
CA GLY A 124 20.15 0.51 -6.63
C GLY A 124 18.82 0.90 -7.27
N MET A 125 17.90 1.55 -6.53
CA MET A 125 16.66 2.08 -7.10
C MET A 125 16.90 3.46 -7.72
N SER A 126 16.55 3.63 -9.00
CA SER A 126 16.73 4.90 -9.70
C SER A 126 15.86 6.01 -9.09
N THR A 127 16.33 7.26 -9.10
CA THR A 127 15.53 8.40 -8.58
C THR A 127 14.16 8.50 -9.24
N LEU A 128 14.07 8.20 -10.54
CA LEU A 128 12.82 8.15 -11.28
C LEU A 128 11.86 7.11 -10.69
N ASP A 129 12.33 5.90 -10.42
CA ASP A 129 11.52 4.84 -9.81
C ASP A 129 11.12 5.19 -8.38
N GLN A 130 12.01 5.85 -7.63
CA GLN A 130 11.69 6.33 -6.28
C GLN A 130 10.55 7.35 -6.32
N VAL A 131 10.62 8.34 -7.20
CA VAL A 131 9.56 9.36 -7.36
C VAL A 131 8.26 8.72 -7.83
N LEU A 132 8.33 7.83 -8.83
CA LEU A 132 7.16 7.16 -9.39
C LEU A 132 6.46 6.28 -8.36
N CYS A 133 7.21 5.47 -7.62
CA CYS A 133 6.67 4.61 -6.56
C CYS A 133 6.03 5.44 -5.45
N TYR A 134 6.73 6.48 -4.98
CA TYR A 134 6.21 7.44 -4.00
C TYR A 134 4.88 8.06 -4.45
N ALA A 135 4.84 8.64 -5.66
CA ALA A 135 3.64 9.27 -6.19
C ALA A 135 2.48 8.27 -6.34
N ASN A 136 2.76 7.03 -6.73
CA ASN A 136 1.75 5.97 -6.85
C ASN A 136 1.16 5.51 -5.50
N GLY A 137 1.85 5.76 -4.40
CA GLY A 137 1.34 5.48 -3.05
C GLY A 137 0.48 6.59 -2.46
N LEU A 138 0.56 7.82 -2.97
CA LEU A 138 -0.23 8.96 -2.50
C LEU A 138 -1.74 8.83 -2.77
N LYS A 139 -2.54 9.55 -1.98
CA LYS A 139 -3.99 9.73 -2.21
C LYS A 139 -4.24 10.29 -3.62
N PRO A 140 -5.38 9.96 -4.26
CA PRO A 140 -5.62 10.31 -5.67
C PRO A 140 -5.45 11.79 -6.02
N ARG A 141 -5.89 12.71 -5.16
CA ARG A 141 -5.80 14.16 -5.38
C ARG A 141 -4.35 14.65 -5.32
N THR A 142 -3.65 14.35 -4.22
CA THR A 142 -2.24 14.66 -3.99
C THR A 142 -1.35 14.04 -5.07
N ARG A 143 -1.61 12.79 -5.45
CA ARG A 143 -0.92 12.10 -6.56
C ARG A 143 -1.04 12.85 -7.88
N SER A 144 -2.25 13.30 -8.24
CA SER A 144 -2.45 14.04 -9.50
C SER A 144 -1.64 15.32 -9.52
N TYR A 145 -1.60 16.05 -8.40
CA TYR A 145 -0.79 17.26 -8.27
C TYR A 145 0.71 16.98 -8.43
N VAL A 146 1.25 16.02 -7.67
CA VAL A 146 2.68 15.67 -7.73
C VAL A 146 3.08 15.19 -9.13
N LYS A 147 2.24 14.39 -9.80
CA LYS A 147 2.53 13.92 -11.17
C LYS A 147 2.46 15.03 -12.22
N LEU A 148 1.61 16.03 -12.03
CA LEU A 148 1.52 17.18 -12.93
C LEU A 148 2.78 18.04 -12.87
N GLU A 149 3.28 18.26 -11.66
CA GLU A 149 4.48 19.07 -11.40
C GLU A 149 5.78 18.35 -11.78
N ASN A 150 5.72 17.02 -11.97
CA ASN A 150 6.82 16.18 -12.48
C ASN A 150 8.19 16.44 -11.78
N PRO A 151 8.27 16.24 -10.45
CA PRO A 151 9.51 16.47 -9.71
C PRO A 151 10.62 15.50 -10.13
N GLU A 152 11.85 16.00 -10.24
CA GLU A 152 13.03 15.20 -10.60
C GLU A 152 13.63 14.45 -9.40
N THR A 153 13.26 14.83 -8.17
CA THR A 153 13.82 14.28 -6.93
C THR A 153 12.73 13.80 -5.98
N LEU A 154 13.07 12.82 -5.15
CA LEU A 154 12.16 12.32 -4.11
C LEU A 154 11.79 13.43 -3.10
N SER A 155 12.76 14.24 -2.69
CA SER A 155 12.51 15.38 -1.80
C SER A 155 11.53 16.37 -2.43
N GLY A 156 11.73 16.74 -3.69
CA GLY A 156 10.80 17.63 -4.40
C GLY A 156 9.38 17.05 -4.47
N ALA A 157 9.25 15.73 -4.67
CA ALA A 157 7.96 15.06 -4.63
C ALA A 157 7.29 15.10 -3.24
N MET A 158 8.08 14.95 -2.17
CA MET A 158 7.60 15.06 -0.79
C MET A 158 7.16 16.49 -0.46
N ASP A 159 7.94 17.51 -0.84
CA ASP A 159 7.62 18.92 -0.63
C ASP A 159 6.33 19.32 -1.35
N LEU A 160 6.15 18.87 -2.59
CA LEU A 160 4.92 19.09 -3.36
C LEU A 160 3.70 18.43 -2.72
N ALA A 161 3.86 17.23 -2.17
CA ALA A 161 2.77 16.54 -1.48
C ALA A 161 2.35 17.28 -0.20
N VAL A 162 3.32 17.71 0.62
CA VAL A 162 3.06 18.52 1.81
C VAL A 162 2.39 19.84 1.44
N LYS A 163 2.91 20.55 0.43
CA LYS A 163 2.33 21.80 -0.09
C LYS A 163 0.87 21.63 -0.51
N TYR A 164 0.55 20.54 -1.19
CA TYR A 164 -0.81 20.24 -1.62
C TYR A 164 -1.75 20.05 -0.42
N GLU A 165 -1.35 19.22 0.55
CA GLU A 165 -2.16 18.90 1.73
C GLU A 165 -2.43 20.14 2.58
N VAL A 166 -1.41 20.99 2.81
CA VAL A 166 -1.55 22.26 3.53
C VAL A 166 -2.54 23.20 2.84
N THR A 167 -2.48 23.31 1.52
CA THR A 167 -3.34 24.23 0.76
C THR A 167 -4.76 23.69 0.55
N HIS A 168 -4.97 22.38 0.63
CA HIS A 168 -6.25 21.72 0.31
C HIS A 168 -6.90 20.98 1.50
N PHE A 169 -6.37 21.12 2.71
CA PHE A 169 -6.89 20.48 3.94
C PHE A 169 -8.40 20.73 4.17
N VAL A 170 -8.87 21.94 3.87
CA VAL A 170 -10.28 22.33 4.07
C VAL A 170 -11.23 21.65 3.08
N GLU A 171 -10.78 21.32 1.87
CA GLU A 171 -11.63 20.65 0.88
C GLU A 171 -11.94 19.20 1.27
N GLU A 172 -10.97 18.48 1.83
CA GLU A 172 -11.16 17.08 2.22
C GLU A 172 -12.21 16.93 3.34
N VAL A 173 -12.25 17.87 4.30
CA VAL A 173 -13.28 17.90 5.36
C VAL A 173 -14.65 18.20 4.76
N ARG A 174 -14.73 19.19 3.85
CA ARG A 174 -16.00 19.56 3.19
C ARG A 174 -16.58 18.42 2.34
N GLU A 175 -15.75 17.64 1.65
CA GLU A 175 -16.24 16.49 0.89
C GLU A 175 -16.70 15.35 1.78
N ARG A 176 -16.00 15.05 2.88
CA ARG A 176 -16.46 14.05 3.86
C ARG A 176 -17.83 14.41 4.44
N HIS A 177 -18.10 15.70 4.66
CA HIS A 177 -19.43 16.17 5.06
C HIS A 177 -20.47 15.98 3.94
N ARG A 178 -20.16 16.37 2.71
CA ARG A 178 -21.07 16.20 1.55
C ARG A 178 -21.43 14.74 1.27
N ASP A 179 -20.48 13.82 1.36
CA ASP A 179 -20.74 12.40 1.16
C ASP A 179 -21.56 11.79 2.30
N ARG A 180 -21.38 12.28 3.53
CA ARG A 180 -22.19 11.89 4.68
C ARG A 180 -23.63 12.37 4.53
N ASP A 181 -23.83 13.61 4.08
CA ASP A 181 -25.15 14.20 3.83
C ASP A 181 -25.87 13.53 2.64
N LYS A 182 -25.11 13.10 1.63
CA LYS A 182 -25.64 12.33 0.49
C LYS A 182 -26.03 10.90 0.85
N LYS A 183 -25.36 10.30 1.86
CA LYS A 183 -25.67 8.96 2.36
C LYS A 183 -26.82 8.96 3.38
N SER A 184 -27.06 10.07 4.08
CA SER A 184 -28.23 10.23 4.97
C SER A 184 -29.51 10.62 4.22
N SER A 185 -29.40 11.25 3.04
CA SER A 185 -30.56 11.63 2.21
C SER A 185 -31.14 10.49 1.36
N SER A 186 -30.54 9.29 1.34
CA SER A 186 -31.06 8.13 0.62
C SER A 186 -32.01 7.24 1.45
N THR A 187 -32.27 7.57 2.71
CA THR A 187 -33.16 6.78 3.59
C THR A 187 -34.33 7.63 4.07
N GLY A 188 -35.38 7.70 3.24
CA GLY A 188 -36.73 8.08 3.68
C GLY A 188 -37.38 9.26 2.97
N GLN A 189 -38.07 8.99 1.85
CA GLN A 189 -39.52 9.27 1.67
C GLN A 189 -39.95 9.01 0.22
N PRO A 190 -41.09 8.33 -0.03
CA PRO A 190 -41.76 8.34 -1.32
C PRO A 190 -42.70 9.56 -1.37
N GLN A 191 -42.45 10.50 -2.28
CA GLN A 191 -43.46 11.49 -2.65
C GLN A 191 -43.60 11.54 -4.17
N ASP A 192 -44.62 10.83 -4.61
CA ASP A 192 -45.44 11.12 -5.79
C ASP A 192 -45.80 12.61 -5.82
N ARG A 193 -45.41 13.33 -6.88
CA ARG A 193 -46.25 14.33 -7.59
C ARG A 193 -45.76 14.58 -9.01
N THR A 194 -46.74 14.80 -9.87
CA THR A 194 -46.75 14.91 -11.31
C THR A 194 -46.36 16.31 -11.84
N LYS A 195 -45.91 16.35 -13.11
CA LYS A 195 -45.89 17.47 -14.11
C LYS A 195 -44.56 18.24 -14.34
N PRO A 196 -44.40 19.02 -15.43
CA PRO A 196 -44.20 18.56 -16.81
C PRO A 196 -43.03 19.27 -17.54
N PHE A 197 -42.70 18.75 -18.73
CA PHE A 197 -41.68 19.18 -19.70
C PHE A 197 -41.59 20.70 -20.02
N LYS A 198 -40.36 21.25 -20.04
CA LYS A 198 -39.85 22.40 -20.83
C LYS A 198 -38.32 22.40 -20.66
N GLY A 199 -37.41 22.44 -21.61
CA GLY A 199 -37.42 22.52 -23.07
C GLY A 199 -36.10 23.19 -23.51
N LYS A 200 -35.15 22.40 -24.07
CA LYS A 200 -34.03 22.76 -25.01
C LYS A 200 -32.99 23.83 -24.54
N ALA A 201 -31.71 23.87 -24.94
CA ALA A 201 -30.84 23.13 -25.87
C ALA A 201 -29.35 23.48 -25.52
N PHE A 202 -28.36 22.68 -25.96
CA PHE A 202 -27.27 23.08 -26.88
C PHE A 202 -25.99 22.19 -26.79
N ARG A 203 -25.65 21.62 -27.97
CA ARG A 203 -24.39 21.06 -28.54
C ARG A 203 -23.19 20.65 -27.64
N GLN A 204 -22.65 19.44 -27.88
CA GLN A 204 -21.44 19.24 -28.71
C GLN A 204 -21.19 17.76 -29.07
N LYS A 205 -20.49 17.57 -30.19
CA LYS A 205 -20.11 16.30 -30.83
C LYS A 205 -18.96 15.62 -30.07
N GLY A 206 -18.97 14.28 -30.01
CA GLY A 206 -17.82 13.47 -29.63
C GLY A 206 -18.20 12.06 -29.21
N LEU A 207 -17.93 11.08 -30.05
CA LEU A 207 -18.43 9.71 -30.02
C LEU A 207 -17.64 8.81 -29.04
N PHE A 208 -18.28 8.36 -27.94
CA PHE A 208 -17.95 7.08 -27.28
C PHE A 208 -19.26 6.44 -26.77
N LYS A 209 -19.54 5.21 -27.21
CA LYS A 209 -20.80 4.47 -27.04
C LYS A 209 -21.10 4.09 -25.58
N PRO A 210 -22.29 4.41 -25.04
CA PRO A 210 -22.90 3.68 -23.94
C PRO A 210 -23.84 2.58 -24.45
N LYS A 211 -23.87 1.44 -23.74
CA LYS A 211 -24.77 0.30 -23.95
C LYS A 211 -26.23 0.78 -24.08
N SER A 212 -26.87 0.42 -25.19
CA SER A 212 -28.30 0.66 -25.39
C SER A 212 -29.12 -0.47 -24.76
N ASP A 213 -29.59 -0.26 -23.54
CA ASP A 213 -30.80 -0.93 -23.07
C ASP A 213 -31.99 0.01 -23.27
N ASN A 214 -33.12 -0.60 -23.63
CA ASN A 214 -34.44 -0.01 -23.85
C ASN A 214 -34.70 0.53 -25.27
N LYS A 215 -34.61 -0.37 -26.26
CA LYS A 215 -35.41 -0.25 -27.48
C LYS A 215 -36.84 -0.69 -27.15
N SER A 216 -37.80 0.23 -27.31
CA SER A 216 -39.24 0.09 -27.13
C SER A 216 -39.77 -1.34 -27.41
N THR A 217 -40.45 -1.91 -26.41
CA THR A 217 -41.14 -3.21 -26.50
C THR A 217 -42.53 -3.12 -27.15
N GLU A 218 -42.94 -1.94 -27.63
CA GLU A 218 -44.31 -1.71 -28.11
C GLU A 218 -44.57 -2.33 -29.50
N ASP A 219 -43.54 -2.45 -30.36
CA ASP A 219 -43.68 -3.05 -31.70
C ASP A 219 -43.35 -4.56 -31.76
N ARG A 220 -43.01 -5.19 -30.62
CA ARG A 220 -42.57 -6.60 -30.62
C ARG A 220 -43.73 -7.55 -30.34
N THR A 221 -44.06 -8.35 -31.34
CA THR A 221 -45.06 -9.41 -31.26
C THR A 221 -44.47 -10.70 -30.72
N CYS A 222 -45.16 -11.34 -29.78
CA CYS A 222 -44.73 -12.60 -29.18
C CYS A 222 -44.78 -13.73 -30.21
N PHE A 223 -43.65 -14.39 -30.48
CA PHE A 223 -43.60 -15.53 -31.42
C PHE A 223 -44.41 -16.76 -31.01
N PHE A 224 -44.91 -16.84 -29.77
CA PHE A 224 -45.75 -17.95 -29.30
C PHE A 224 -47.25 -17.63 -29.43
N CYS A 225 -47.73 -16.56 -28.79
CA CYS A 225 -49.15 -16.21 -28.82
C CYS A 225 -49.54 -15.17 -29.89
N LYS A 226 -48.56 -14.65 -30.65
CA LYS A 226 -48.73 -13.64 -31.70
C LYS A 226 -49.38 -12.32 -31.25
N GLN A 227 -49.36 -12.02 -29.95
CA GLN A 227 -49.83 -10.74 -29.40
C GLN A 227 -48.68 -9.72 -29.26
N PRO A 228 -48.90 -8.42 -29.56
CA PRO A 228 -47.91 -7.37 -29.42
C PRO A 228 -47.59 -7.04 -27.95
N GLY A 229 -46.51 -6.31 -27.72
CA GLY A 229 -46.11 -5.79 -26.39
C GLY A 229 -45.23 -6.70 -25.54
N HIS A 230 -44.93 -7.94 -25.97
CA HIS A 230 -44.00 -8.82 -25.26
C HIS A 230 -43.34 -9.87 -26.17
N ILE A 231 -42.24 -10.45 -25.71
CA ILE A 231 -41.53 -11.54 -26.42
C ILE A 231 -41.86 -12.91 -25.81
N LYS A 232 -41.59 -14.00 -26.55
CA LYS A 232 -41.86 -15.39 -26.13
C LYS A 232 -41.33 -15.74 -24.74
N ALA A 233 -40.14 -15.25 -24.38
CA ALA A 233 -39.53 -15.48 -23.05
C ALA A 233 -40.40 -14.92 -21.89
N ASN A 234 -41.15 -13.86 -22.15
CA ASN A 234 -42.02 -13.19 -21.17
C ASN A 234 -43.51 -13.56 -21.35
N CYS A 235 -43.84 -14.49 -22.26
CA CYS A 235 -45.22 -14.89 -22.51
C CYS A 235 -45.74 -15.82 -21.41
N PHE A 236 -46.86 -15.44 -20.79
CA PHE A 236 -47.48 -16.23 -19.73
C PHE A 236 -47.96 -17.62 -20.22
N GLY A 237 -48.55 -17.68 -21.41
CA GLY A 237 -48.98 -18.95 -22.03
C GLY A 237 -47.81 -19.91 -22.24
N TRP A 238 -46.69 -19.41 -22.76
CA TRP A 238 -45.47 -20.18 -22.98
C TRP A 238 -44.90 -20.75 -21.67
N LYS A 239 -44.84 -19.92 -20.60
CA LYS A 239 -44.37 -20.38 -19.28
C LYS A 239 -45.27 -21.46 -18.68
N LYS A 240 -46.59 -21.35 -18.84
CA LYS A 240 -47.55 -22.36 -18.35
C LYS A 240 -47.42 -23.69 -19.09
N GLU A 241 -47.08 -23.66 -20.38
CA GLU A 241 -46.87 -24.88 -21.18
C GLU A 241 -45.55 -25.58 -20.84
N GLN A 242 -44.48 -24.81 -20.61
CA GLN A 242 -43.23 -25.39 -20.09
C GLN A 242 -43.42 -26.05 -18.72
N ALA A 243 -44.23 -25.46 -17.83
CA ALA A 243 -44.54 -26.05 -16.53
C ALA A 243 -45.29 -27.39 -16.64
N LYS A 244 -46.07 -27.60 -17.71
CA LYS A 244 -46.74 -28.90 -17.97
C LYS A 244 -45.79 -29.95 -18.54
N GLN A 245 -44.78 -29.54 -19.31
CA GLN A 245 -43.76 -30.44 -19.87
C GLN A 245 -42.70 -30.85 -18.83
N GLY A 246 -42.44 -30.00 -17.83
CA GLY A 246 -41.50 -30.29 -16.73
C GLY A 246 -41.97 -31.33 -15.71
N ASN A 247 -43.24 -31.77 -15.77
CA ASN A 247 -43.81 -32.71 -14.79
C ASN A 247 -43.93 -34.17 -15.31
N LYS A 248 -43.18 -34.52 -16.38
CA LYS A 248 -43.09 -35.89 -16.94
C LYS A 248 -41.65 -36.43 -16.94
N GLN A 249 -40.99 -36.41 -15.78
CA GLN A 249 -39.81 -37.27 -15.58
C GLN A 249 -39.94 -37.99 -14.22
N PRO A 250 -39.95 -39.34 -14.19
CA PRO A 250 -39.93 -40.07 -12.94
C PRO A 250 -38.52 -39.95 -12.32
N ARG A 251 -38.47 -39.57 -11.05
CA ARG A 251 -37.25 -39.73 -10.24
C ARG A 251 -36.99 -41.22 -10.09
N GLN A 252 -35.93 -41.71 -10.69
CA GLN A 252 -35.19 -42.89 -10.22
C GLN A 252 -33.91 -42.39 -9.55
#